data_AF-U4KQF5-F1
#
_entry.id   AF-U4KQF5-F1
#
_cell.length_a   1.000
_cell.length_b   1.000
_cell.length_c   1.000
_cell.angle_alpha   90.00
_cell.angle_beta   90.00
_cell.angle_gamma   90.00
#
_symmetry.space_group_name_H-M   'P 1'
#
loop_
_entity.id
_entity.type
_entity.pdbx_description
1 polymer ?
#
loop_
_entity_poly.entity_id
_entity_poly.type
_entity_poly.pdbx_seq_one_letter_code
_entity_poly.pdbx_strand_id
1 'polypeptide(L)'
;MRMKNIDTFKNERITYMNIGDVIKFGNYEWKVLDIEEGKALIITKEIIMQMPYHLKHEAVSWETSSLRYYLNTDFYETFSIDEKRKIIPTLNNNNGNRWYFLEEENKTLDNLFILSLEEMVGPYFNDSRHLLDNKGRNQRYWFERKDINNELRKSTYLGRTWWYWVRTNGRLNTSAVYIHGDGNIGIQGNKASKKSYNTIHPITKSNEGGVRPALWLRIE
;
A
#
# COMPACT_ATOMS: atom_id res chain seq x y z
N MET A 1 32.02 -15.47 -57.00
CA MET A 1 30.92 -14.60 -56.52
C MET A 1 30.12 -15.41 -55.49
N ARG A 2 30.36 -15.21 -54.19
CA ARG A 2 29.65 -15.88 -53.08
C ARG A 2 28.92 -14.82 -52.27
N MET A 3 27.60 -14.91 -52.21
CA MET A 3 26.81 -14.31 -51.13
C MET A 3 26.93 -15.21 -49.89
N LYS A 4 27.03 -14.59 -48.71
CA LYS A 4 26.26 -14.97 -47.51
C LYS A 4 26.35 -13.85 -46.46
N ASN A 5 25.17 -13.43 -46.02
CA ASN A 5 24.86 -12.58 -44.88
C ASN A 5 25.61 -12.99 -43.61
N ILE A 6 25.75 -12.08 -42.65
CA ILE A 6 25.20 -12.29 -41.30
C ILE A 6 24.82 -10.93 -40.71
N ASP A 7 23.61 -10.93 -40.19
CA ASP A 7 22.84 -9.86 -39.62
C ASP A 7 23.54 -9.15 -38.45
N THR A 8 23.53 -7.82 -38.50
CA THR A 8 23.71 -6.97 -37.32
C THR A 8 22.46 -7.08 -36.45
N PHE A 9 22.46 -8.01 -35.49
CA PHE A 9 21.51 -7.99 -34.39
C PHE A 9 21.72 -6.70 -33.59
N LYS A 10 20.76 -5.78 -33.73
CA LYS A 10 20.61 -4.66 -32.80
C LYS A 10 20.39 -5.25 -31.42
N ASN A 11 21.31 -4.95 -30.52
CA ASN A 11 21.26 -5.30 -29.12
C ASN A 11 20.06 -4.54 -28.50
N GLU A 12 18.88 -5.15 -28.52
CA GLU A 12 17.73 -4.70 -27.73
C GLU A 12 18.13 -4.85 -26.26
N ARG A 13 18.30 -3.71 -25.57
CA ARG A 13 18.51 -3.71 -24.13
C ARG A 13 17.22 -4.23 -23.49
N ILE A 14 17.21 -5.50 -23.10
CA ILE A 14 16.22 -6.03 -22.17
C ILE A 14 16.41 -5.24 -20.87
N THR A 15 15.55 -4.27 -20.61
CA THR A 15 15.51 -3.58 -19.32
C THR A 15 14.84 -4.51 -18.32
N TYR A 16 15.65 -5.23 -17.55
CA TYR A 16 15.17 -6.01 -16.41
C TYR A 16 14.62 -5.07 -15.34
N MET A 17 13.40 -5.34 -14.86
CA MET A 17 12.79 -4.65 -13.73
C MET A 17 13.49 -5.09 -12.44
N ASN A 18 13.78 -4.15 -11.55
CA ASN A 18 14.40 -4.40 -10.24
C ASN A 18 13.52 -3.87 -9.10
N ILE A 19 13.65 -4.47 -7.92
CA ILE A 19 13.04 -3.92 -6.70
C ILE A 19 13.56 -2.50 -6.47
N GLY A 20 12.64 -1.57 -6.23
CA GLY A 20 12.93 -0.15 -6.08
C GLY A 20 12.79 0.68 -7.36
N ASP A 21 12.70 0.05 -8.54
CA ASP A 21 12.45 0.76 -9.79
C ASP A 21 11.12 1.51 -9.75
N VAL A 22 11.06 2.62 -10.50
CA VAL A 22 9.82 3.37 -10.71
C VAL A 22 9.36 3.15 -12.15
N ILE A 23 8.15 2.62 -12.30
CA ILE A 23 7.52 2.33 -13.59
C ILE A 23 6.25 3.15 -13.78
N LYS A 24 5.82 3.31 -15.03
CA LYS A 24 4.52 3.90 -15.37
C LYS A 24 3.52 2.80 -15.68
N PHE A 25 2.34 2.88 -15.09
CA PHE A 25 1.23 1.96 -15.34
C PHE A 25 -0.09 2.67 -15.05
N GLY A 26 -1.05 2.64 -15.99
CA GLY A 26 -2.19 3.56 -15.94
C GLY A 26 -1.73 5.01 -15.95
N ASN A 27 -2.45 5.83 -15.19
CA ASN A 27 -2.17 7.26 -15.05
C ASN A 27 -1.15 7.60 -13.95
N TYR A 28 -0.43 6.60 -13.41
CA TYR A 28 0.39 6.77 -12.20
C TYR A 28 1.81 6.22 -12.36
N GLU A 29 2.71 6.76 -11.53
CA GLU A 29 4.03 6.18 -11.27
C GLU A 29 3.95 5.21 -10.09
N TRP A 30 4.61 4.07 -10.22
CA TRP A 30 4.60 2.99 -9.23
C TRP A 30 6.01 2.57 -8.89
N LYS A 31 6.27 2.31 -7.61
CA LYS A 31 7.50 1.70 -7.11
C LYS A 31 7.34 0.19 -7.07
N VAL A 32 8.33 -0.53 -7.59
CA VAL A 32 8.41 -2.00 -7.49
C VAL A 32 8.83 -2.38 -6.07
N LEU A 33 8.00 -3.16 -5.39
CA LEU A 33 8.24 -3.66 -4.04
C LEU A 33 8.77 -5.08 -4.02
N ASP A 34 8.34 -5.91 -4.97
CA ASP A 34 8.75 -7.30 -5.07
C ASP A 34 8.64 -7.81 -6.50
N ILE A 35 9.40 -8.86 -6.82
CA ILE A 35 9.40 -9.52 -8.11
C ILE A 35 9.37 -11.03 -7.88
N GLU A 36 8.31 -11.66 -8.39
CA GLU A 36 8.16 -13.11 -8.46
C GLU A 36 8.14 -13.53 -9.94
N GLU A 37 8.25 -14.83 -10.21
CA GLU A 37 8.25 -15.36 -11.59
C GLU A 37 7.03 -14.84 -12.38
N GLY A 38 7.29 -14.05 -13.43
CA GLY A 38 6.28 -13.46 -14.32
C GLY A 38 5.42 -12.32 -13.74
N LYS A 39 5.67 -11.84 -12.52
CA LYS A 39 4.90 -10.73 -11.93
C LYS A 39 5.68 -9.86 -10.95
N ALA A 40 5.24 -8.62 -10.77
CA ALA A 40 5.81 -7.68 -9.82
C ALA A 40 4.73 -7.13 -8.88
N LEU A 41 5.03 -7.03 -7.59
CA LEU A 41 4.22 -6.24 -6.67
C LEU A 41 4.66 -4.78 -6.81
N ILE A 42 3.70 -3.91 -7.12
CA ILE A 42 3.94 -2.49 -7.25
C ILE A 42 3.04 -1.70 -6.31
N ILE A 43 3.54 -0.58 -5.80
CA ILE A 43 2.80 0.40 -5.00
C ILE A 43 2.90 1.77 -5.65
N THR A 44 1.84 2.56 -5.62
CA THR A 44 1.90 3.96 -6.08
C THR A 44 3.06 4.70 -5.39
N LYS A 45 3.85 5.42 -6.19
CA LYS A 45 5.04 6.13 -5.72
C LYS A 45 4.66 7.17 -4.65
N GLU A 46 3.60 7.91 -4.93
CA GLU A 46 2.98 8.89 -4.05
C GLU A 46 1.57 8.45 -3.64
N ILE A 47 1.02 9.10 -2.62
CA ILE A 47 -0.41 9.02 -2.29
C ILE A 47 -1.20 9.61 -3.46
N ILE A 48 -2.24 8.92 -3.92
CA ILE A 48 -3.00 9.34 -5.11
C ILE A 48 -4.22 10.21 -4.77
N MET A 49 -4.76 10.06 -3.56
CA MET A 49 -5.91 10.83 -3.08
C MET A 49 -6.03 10.77 -1.56
N GLN A 50 -6.95 11.57 -1.02
CA GLN A 50 -7.38 11.47 0.38
C GLN A 50 -8.81 10.91 0.44
N MET A 51 -9.06 9.97 1.37
CA MET A 51 -10.37 9.39 1.63
C MET A 51 -10.42 8.80 3.05
N PRO A 52 -11.57 8.78 3.75
CA PRO A 52 -11.72 7.93 4.93
C PRO A 52 -11.58 6.44 4.54
N TYR A 53 -11.15 5.62 5.50
CA TYR A 53 -11.10 4.16 5.32
C TYR A 53 -12.51 3.58 5.08
N HIS A 54 -13.50 4.10 5.79
CA HIS A 54 -14.91 3.72 5.65
C HIS A 54 -15.83 4.92 5.83
N LEU A 55 -16.88 5.03 5.02
CA LEU A 55 -17.73 6.23 5.02
C LEU A 55 -18.65 6.32 6.25
N LYS A 56 -19.09 5.18 6.79
CA LYS A 56 -20.02 5.13 7.93
C LYS A 56 -19.29 5.03 9.26
N HIS A 57 -19.88 5.57 10.33
CA HIS A 57 -19.33 5.45 11.68
C HIS A 57 -19.82 4.16 12.36
N GLU A 58 -19.28 3.02 11.90
CA GLU A 58 -19.60 1.69 12.39
C GLU A 58 -18.36 0.80 12.45
N ALA A 59 -18.52 -0.41 12.98
CA ALA A 59 -17.49 -1.44 12.91
C ALA A 59 -17.24 -1.82 11.44
N VAL A 60 -15.99 -1.97 11.05
CA VAL A 60 -15.61 -2.20 9.66
C VAL A 60 -14.40 -3.15 9.61
N SER A 61 -14.39 -4.00 8.59
CA SER A 61 -13.26 -4.87 8.19
C SER A 61 -12.68 -4.39 6.87
N TRP A 62 -11.52 -4.91 6.44
CA TRP A 62 -11.04 -4.61 5.07
C TRP A 62 -12.10 -4.97 4.00
N GLU A 63 -12.70 -6.15 4.15
CA GLU A 63 -13.74 -6.69 3.25
C GLU A 63 -14.91 -5.72 3.04
N THR A 64 -15.39 -5.11 4.12
CA THR A 64 -16.57 -4.22 4.15
C THR A 64 -16.22 -2.74 4.06
N SER A 65 -14.94 -2.40 3.94
CA SER A 65 -14.48 -1.00 3.89
C SER A 65 -14.92 -0.30 2.60
N SER A 66 -15.25 0.99 2.71
CA SER A 66 -15.61 1.80 1.54
C SER A 66 -14.40 2.04 0.65
N LEU A 67 -13.21 2.08 1.25
CA LEU A 67 -11.95 2.22 0.53
C LEU A 67 -11.67 1.01 -0.37
N ARG A 68 -11.81 -0.22 0.14
CA ARG A 68 -11.65 -1.43 -0.67
C ARG A 68 -12.62 -1.45 -1.85
N TYR A 69 -13.89 -1.10 -1.59
CA TYR A 69 -14.92 -0.99 -2.64
C TYR A 69 -14.46 -0.02 -3.73
N TYR A 70 -14.12 1.22 -3.37
CA TYR A 70 -13.63 2.23 -4.32
C TYR A 70 -12.43 1.75 -5.13
N LEU A 71 -11.45 1.10 -4.50
CA LEU A 71 -10.26 0.59 -5.20
C LEU A 71 -10.59 -0.46 -6.25
N ASN A 72 -11.57 -1.33 -5.98
CA ASN A 72 -11.94 -2.45 -6.84
C ASN A 72 -13.13 -2.16 -7.77
N THR A 73 -13.71 -0.96 -7.67
CA THR A 73 -14.71 -0.45 -8.63
C THR A 73 -14.15 0.77 -9.34
N ASP A 74 -14.35 1.96 -8.78
CA ASP A 74 -14.21 3.24 -9.48
C ASP A 74 -12.76 3.48 -9.89
N PHE A 75 -11.80 3.12 -9.03
CA PHE A 75 -10.38 3.25 -9.33
C PHE A 75 -9.91 2.19 -10.33
N TYR A 76 -10.35 0.93 -10.19
CA TYR A 76 -10.04 -0.12 -11.15
C TYR A 76 -10.59 0.19 -12.55
N GLU A 77 -11.75 0.85 -12.63
CA GLU A 77 -12.34 1.28 -13.90
C GLU A 77 -11.55 2.38 -14.62
N THR A 78 -10.58 3.03 -13.95
CA THR A 78 -9.70 4.01 -14.61
C THR A 78 -8.62 3.39 -15.50
N PHE A 79 -8.37 2.08 -15.38
CA PHE A 79 -7.43 1.36 -16.23
C PHE A 79 -8.09 0.94 -17.55
N SER A 80 -7.32 0.99 -18.65
CA SER A 80 -7.74 0.45 -19.94
C SER A 80 -7.92 -1.06 -19.89
N ILE A 81 -8.62 -1.62 -20.89
CA ILE A 81 -8.84 -3.08 -21.00
C ILE A 81 -7.50 -3.85 -21.01
N ASP A 82 -6.48 -3.33 -21.71
CA ASP A 82 -5.17 -3.97 -21.80
C ASP A 82 -4.37 -3.87 -20.49
N GLU A 83 -4.53 -2.78 -19.75
CA GLU A 83 -3.93 -2.64 -18.41
C GLU A 83 -4.60 -3.58 -17.41
N LYS A 84 -5.94 -3.64 -17.41
CA LYS A 84 -6.72 -4.56 -16.57
C LYS A 84 -6.29 -6.02 -16.76
N ARG A 85 -5.99 -6.44 -18.00
CA ARG A 85 -5.46 -7.79 -18.29
C ARG A 85 -4.10 -8.10 -17.64
N LYS A 86 -3.33 -7.08 -17.29
CA LYS A 86 -2.04 -7.23 -16.59
C LYS A 86 -2.20 -7.22 -15.07
N ILE A 87 -3.32 -6.74 -14.53
CA ILE A 87 -3.59 -6.74 -13.09
C ILE A 87 -3.98 -8.16 -12.68
N ILE A 88 -3.28 -8.70 -11.68
CA ILE A 88 -3.50 -10.05 -11.16
C ILE A 88 -4.40 -9.97 -9.92
N PRO A 89 -5.60 -10.57 -9.95
CA PRO A 89 -6.43 -10.70 -8.75
C PRO A 89 -5.67 -11.44 -7.65
N THR A 90 -5.60 -10.83 -6.47
CA THR A 90 -4.74 -11.27 -5.37
C THR A 90 -5.59 -11.69 -4.18
N LEU A 91 -5.32 -12.89 -3.65
CA LEU A 91 -5.95 -13.37 -2.43
C LEU A 91 -5.23 -12.78 -1.21
N ASN A 92 -5.83 -11.78 -0.58
CA ASN A 92 -5.30 -11.11 0.60
C ASN A 92 -5.74 -11.81 1.88
N ASN A 93 -4.77 -12.20 2.72
CA ASN A 93 -5.01 -12.69 4.08
C ASN A 93 -5.13 -11.50 5.02
N ASN A 94 -6.34 -11.21 5.51
CA ASN A 94 -6.65 -10.02 6.33
C ASN A 94 -6.40 -10.31 7.81
N ASN A 95 -5.13 -10.48 8.18
CA ASN A 95 -4.74 -10.77 9.55
C ASN A 95 -5.15 -9.63 10.49
N GLY A 96 -5.66 -10.00 11.66
CA GLY A 96 -5.92 -9.06 12.74
C GLY A 96 -4.64 -8.43 13.24
N ASN A 97 -4.78 -7.29 13.92
CA ASN A 97 -3.66 -6.60 14.52
C ASN A 97 -3.05 -7.43 15.67
N ARG A 98 -1.95 -8.13 15.35
CA ARG A 98 -1.23 -8.99 16.31
C ARG A 98 -0.76 -8.27 17.56
N TRP A 99 -0.53 -6.95 17.49
CA TRP A 99 -0.16 -6.14 18.65
C TRP A 99 -1.22 -6.14 19.77
N TYR A 100 -2.48 -6.33 19.38
CA TYR A 100 -3.64 -6.40 20.26
C TYR A 100 -4.28 -7.79 20.29
N PHE A 101 -3.62 -8.80 19.72
CA PHE A 101 -4.13 -10.17 19.62
C PHE A 101 -5.52 -10.26 18.98
N LEU A 102 -5.78 -9.43 17.96
CA LEU A 102 -7.05 -9.47 17.24
C LEU A 102 -7.06 -10.66 16.28
N GLU A 103 -8.24 -11.24 16.11
CA GLU A 103 -8.48 -12.39 15.23
C GLU A 103 -8.34 -12.02 13.75
N GLU A 104 -8.05 -13.03 12.93
CA GLU A 104 -8.02 -12.90 11.48
C GLU A 104 -9.42 -12.56 10.93
N GLU A 105 -9.47 -11.68 9.94
CA GLU A 105 -10.67 -11.35 9.18
C GLU A 105 -10.77 -12.21 7.91
N ASN A 106 -11.94 -12.19 7.28
CA ASN A 106 -12.18 -12.91 6.03
C ASN A 106 -11.15 -12.54 4.96
N LYS A 107 -10.69 -13.54 4.21
CA LYS A 107 -9.84 -13.33 3.04
C LYS A 107 -10.62 -12.60 1.94
N THR A 108 -9.93 -11.77 1.18
CA THR A 108 -10.52 -11.03 0.05
C THR A 108 -9.76 -11.31 -1.25
N LEU A 109 -10.47 -11.37 -2.37
CA LEU A 109 -9.87 -11.39 -3.70
C LEU A 109 -9.95 -9.97 -4.27
N ASP A 110 -8.79 -9.33 -4.45
CA ASP A 110 -8.70 -7.91 -4.80
C ASP A 110 -7.82 -7.70 -6.04
N ASN A 111 -8.26 -6.84 -6.97
CA ASN A 111 -7.44 -6.35 -8.07
C ASN A 111 -6.46 -5.27 -7.59
N LEU A 112 -6.94 -4.39 -6.70
CA LEU A 112 -6.14 -3.36 -6.04
C LEU A 112 -6.40 -3.38 -4.54
N PHE A 113 -5.34 -3.15 -3.77
CA PHE A 113 -5.39 -3.17 -2.31
C PHE A 113 -4.46 -2.12 -1.72
N ILE A 114 -4.49 -1.96 -0.41
CA ILE A 114 -3.43 -1.30 0.36
C ILE A 114 -2.76 -2.36 1.24
N LEU A 115 -1.47 -2.22 1.52
CA LEU A 115 -0.71 -3.24 2.26
C LEU A 115 -1.20 -3.38 3.72
N SER A 116 -0.99 -4.55 4.33
CA SER A 116 -1.25 -4.79 5.76
C SER A 116 -0.14 -4.28 6.66
N LEU A 117 -0.39 -4.36 7.96
CA LEU A 117 0.60 -4.12 8.99
C LEU A 117 1.82 -5.03 8.79
N GLU A 118 1.61 -6.32 8.57
CA GLU A 118 2.68 -7.31 8.35
C GLU A 118 3.53 -6.99 7.11
N GLU A 119 2.87 -6.55 6.03
CA GLU A 119 3.50 -6.08 4.78
C GLU A 119 4.14 -4.69 4.90
N MET A 120 3.85 -3.94 5.96
CA MET A 120 4.47 -2.65 6.26
C MET A 120 5.67 -2.79 7.20
N VAL A 121 5.67 -3.79 8.09
CA VAL A 121 6.79 -4.08 9.00
C VAL A 121 7.73 -5.16 8.43
N GLY A 122 7.52 -5.59 7.20
CA GLY A 122 8.30 -6.61 6.48
C GLY A 122 7.72 -6.73 5.08
N PRO A 123 7.99 -7.82 4.34
CA PRO A 123 9.15 -7.90 3.44
C PRO A 123 9.49 -6.63 2.60
N TYR A 124 8.55 -5.69 2.39
CA TYR A 124 8.69 -4.61 1.39
C TYR A 124 9.35 -3.32 1.91
N PHE A 125 9.44 -3.14 3.23
CA PHE A 125 10.04 -1.95 3.86
C PHE A 125 11.12 -2.33 4.88
N ASN A 126 11.90 -3.38 4.56
CA ASN A 126 12.82 -4.07 5.47
C ASN A 126 12.13 -4.70 6.69
N ASP A 127 12.85 -5.57 7.38
CA ASP A 127 12.29 -6.38 8.45
C ASP A 127 12.28 -5.66 9.81
N SER A 128 11.09 -5.31 10.25
CA SER A 128 10.74 -4.81 11.58
C SER A 128 9.78 -5.77 12.32
N ARG A 129 9.52 -6.98 11.80
CA ARG A 129 8.49 -7.89 12.35
C ARG A 129 8.74 -8.26 13.80
N HIS A 130 10.00 -8.40 14.21
CA HIS A 130 10.38 -8.72 15.59
C HIS A 130 9.83 -7.71 16.63
N LEU A 131 9.59 -6.47 16.22
CA LEU A 131 9.03 -5.43 17.10
C LEU A 131 7.55 -5.66 17.40
N LEU A 132 6.79 -6.36 16.55
CA LEU A 132 5.38 -6.70 16.81
C LEU A 132 5.23 -7.57 18.06
N ASP A 133 6.18 -8.48 18.27
CA ASP A 133 6.14 -9.45 19.38
C ASP A 133 6.84 -8.91 20.65
N ASN A 134 7.71 -7.89 20.51
CA ASN A 134 8.56 -7.37 21.60
C ASN A 134 8.24 -5.91 21.95
N LYS A 135 6.98 -5.64 22.32
CA LYS A 135 6.55 -4.29 22.71
C LYS A 135 7.32 -3.77 23.94
N GLY A 136 7.81 -2.54 23.85
CA GLY A 136 8.40 -1.85 24.99
C GLY A 136 7.36 -1.60 26.09
N ARG A 137 7.77 -1.63 27.37
CA ARG A 137 6.88 -1.46 28.54
C ARG A 137 6.01 -0.18 28.49
N ASN A 138 6.49 0.88 27.83
CA ASN A 138 5.82 2.18 27.72
C ASN A 138 5.26 2.45 26.30
N GLN A 139 5.27 1.47 25.42
CA GLN A 139 4.84 1.60 24.03
C GLN A 139 3.33 1.45 23.93
N ARG A 140 2.64 2.58 23.76
CA ARG A 140 1.17 2.63 23.74
C ARG A 140 0.62 2.73 22.33
N TYR A 141 0.81 3.88 21.69
CA TYR A 141 0.10 4.28 20.46
C TYR A 141 0.89 4.03 19.18
N TRP A 142 2.21 4.21 19.26
CA TRP A 142 3.13 4.13 18.13
C TRP A 142 3.80 2.77 18.09
N PHE A 143 4.02 2.24 16.89
CA PHE A 143 4.71 0.97 16.69
C PHE A 143 6.15 1.01 17.19
N GLU A 144 7.03 1.86 16.65
CA GLU A 144 8.38 2.12 17.17
C GLU A 144 8.93 3.41 16.56
N ARG A 145 9.10 4.45 17.39
CA ARG A 145 9.50 5.79 16.92
C ARG A 145 10.94 5.81 16.39
N LYS A 146 11.79 4.91 16.90
CA LYS A 146 13.20 4.82 16.52
C LYS A 146 13.48 3.72 15.50
N ASP A 147 12.45 3.13 14.90
CA ASP A 147 12.64 2.13 13.86
C ASP A 147 13.34 2.77 12.66
N ILE A 148 14.51 2.23 12.32
CA ILE A 148 15.33 2.70 11.19
C ILE A 148 14.57 2.62 9.86
N ASN A 149 13.57 1.74 9.77
CA ASN A 149 12.76 1.52 8.58
C ASN A 149 11.62 2.54 8.42
N ASN A 150 11.40 3.45 9.39
CA ASN A 150 10.37 4.50 9.27
C ASN A 150 10.57 5.35 8.00
N GLU A 151 11.81 5.70 7.65
CA GLU A 151 12.10 6.49 6.44
C GLU A 151 11.59 5.83 5.15
N LEU A 152 11.62 4.50 5.07
CA LEU A 152 11.21 3.76 3.87
C LEU A 152 9.69 3.81 3.65
N ARG A 153 8.93 3.98 4.74
CA ARG A 153 7.45 4.03 4.72
C ARG A 153 6.90 5.42 4.43
N LYS A 154 7.74 6.45 4.29
CA LYS A 154 7.24 7.81 4.00
C LYS A 154 6.62 7.89 2.61
N SER A 155 5.62 8.77 2.47
CA SER A 155 5.05 9.13 1.18
C SER A 155 4.52 10.57 1.19
N THR A 156 4.25 11.09 0.02
CA THR A 156 3.80 12.46 -0.24
C THR A 156 2.45 12.47 -0.93
N TYR A 157 1.67 13.51 -0.68
CA TYR A 157 0.48 13.87 -1.43
C TYR A 157 0.61 15.33 -1.88
N LEU A 158 0.51 15.59 -3.18
CA LEU A 158 0.67 16.95 -3.75
C LEU A 158 1.97 17.65 -3.26
N GLY A 159 3.08 16.91 -3.25
CA GLY A 159 4.39 17.41 -2.83
C GLY A 159 4.54 17.67 -1.33
N ARG A 160 3.58 17.26 -0.50
CA ARG A 160 3.62 17.38 0.97
C ARG A 160 3.66 16.00 1.59
N THR A 161 4.51 15.80 2.60
CA THR A 161 4.45 14.60 3.44
C THR A 161 3.05 14.44 4.03
N TRP A 162 2.46 13.25 3.91
CA TRP A 162 1.12 12.98 4.41
C TRP A 162 1.00 11.56 4.97
N TRP A 163 0.02 11.38 5.86
CA TRP A 163 -0.26 10.08 6.47
C TRP A 163 -1.21 9.26 5.58
N TYR A 164 -1.12 7.94 5.59
CA TYR A 164 -1.91 7.08 4.71
C TYR A 164 -2.31 5.75 5.36
N TRP A 165 -3.38 5.15 4.85
CA TRP A 165 -3.98 3.95 5.44
C TRP A 165 -3.19 2.67 5.21
N VAL A 166 -3.38 1.73 6.14
CA VAL A 166 -2.96 0.33 6.08
C VAL A 166 -4.23 -0.52 6.24
N ARG A 167 -4.36 -1.65 5.53
CA ARG A 167 -5.61 -2.45 5.54
C ARG A 167 -5.92 -3.09 6.89
N THR A 168 -4.91 -3.30 7.72
CA THR A 168 -5.10 -3.92 9.04
C THR A 168 -5.89 -3.00 9.96
N ASN A 169 -6.91 -3.55 10.62
CA ASN A 169 -7.67 -2.81 11.62
C ASN A 169 -6.78 -2.35 12.79
N GLY A 170 -7.16 -1.22 13.39
CA GLY A 170 -6.53 -0.69 14.58
C GLY A 170 -6.92 -1.49 15.84
N ARG A 171 -6.73 -0.90 17.01
CA ARG A 171 -7.12 -1.50 18.29
C ARG A 171 -8.62 -1.75 18.40
N LEU A 172 -9.42 -0.91 17.74
CA LEU A 172 -10.88 -1.01 17.71
C LEU A 172 -11.31 -1.33 16.29
N ASN A 173 -12.39 -2.11 16.13
CA ASN A 173 -13.05 -2.36 14.84
C ASN A 173 -13.65 -1.10 14.17
N THR A 174 -13.55 0.07 14.81
CA THR A 174 -13.92 1.39 14.25
C THR A 174 -12.69 2.20 13.84
N SER A 175 -11.51 1.58 13.77
CA SER A 175 -10.23 2.20 13.45
C SER A 175 -9.40 1.33 12.53
N ALA A 176 -8.55 1.95 11.72
CA ALA A 176 -7.59 1.27 10.86
C ALA A 176 -6.17 1.79 11.13
N VAL A 177 -5.18 0.91 11.00
CA VAL A 177 -3.77 1.27 11.11
C VAL A 177 -3.40 2.26 10.00
N TYR A 178 -2.43 3.13 10.28
CA TYR A 178 -1.94 4.08 9.30
C TYR A 178 -0.43 4.30 9.46
N ILE A 179 0.18 4.80 8.39
CA ILE A 179 1.54 5.32 8.37
C ILE A 179 1.46 6.83 8.57
N HIS A 180 2.12 7.34 9.60
CA HIS A 180 2.21 8.77 9.86
C HIS A 180 3.21 9.44 8.90
N GLY A 181 3.21 10.77 8.81
CA GLY A 181 4.08 11.49 7.87
C GLY A 181 5.59 11.28 8.11
N ASP A 182 5.98 10.97 9.35
CA ASP A 182 7.36 10.59 9.67
C ASP A 182 7.67 9.11 9.36
N GLY A 183 6.72 8.36 8.80
CA GLY A 183 6.86 6.96 8.41
C GLY A 183 6.65 5.96 9.55
N ASN A 184 6.39 6.45 10.76
CA ASN A 184 6.05 5.59 11.89
C ASN A 184 4.62 5.06 11.77
N ILE A 185 4.39 3.86 12.30
CA ILE A 185 3.09 3.19 12.24
C ILE A 185 2.27 3.60 13.47
N GLY A 186 1.10 4.20 13.23
CA GLY A 186 0.07 4.42 14.24
C GLY A 186 -0.67 3.12 14.52
N ILE A 187 -0.08 2.23 15.32
CA ILE A 187 -0.53 0.83 15.46
C ILE A 187 -1.88 0.69 16.17
N GLN A 188 -2.27 1.64 17.03
CA GLN A 188 -3.65 1.71 17.57
C GLN A 188 -4.68 2.02 16.50
N GLY A 189 -4.26 2.58 15.38
CA GLY A 189 -5.11 3.07 14.31
C GLY A 189 -5.70 4.44 14.56
N ASN A 190 -6.23 5.00 13.48
CA ASN A 190 -7.06 6.19 13.48
C ASN A 190 -8.52 5.82 13.17
N LYS A 191 -9.51 6.65 13.53
CA LYS A 191 -10.91 6.27 13.26
C LYS A 191 -11.13 6.12 11.76
N ALA A 192 -11.77 5.01 11.38
CA ALA A 192 -11.95 4.62 9.99
C ALA A 192 -12.86 5.59 9.22
N SER A 193 -13.83 6.19 9.92
CA SER A 193 -14.73 7.19 9.39
C SER A 193 -14.28 8.62 9.59
N LYS A 194 -14.85 9.51 8.78
CA LYS A 194 -14.53 10.94 8.79
C LYS A 194 -14.77 11.53 10.18
N LYS A 195 -13.72 12.12 10.74
CA LYS A 195 -13.77 12.96 11.95
C LYS A 195 -12.88 14.17 11.77
N SER A 196 -13.12 15.22 12.57
CA SER A 196 -12.20 16.35 12.66
C SER A 196 -10.96 15.93 13.44
N TYR A 197 -9.79 16.25 12.87
CA TYR A 197 -8.46 16.05 13.45
C TYR A 197 -7.71 17.35 13.26
N ASN A 198 -6.81 17.69 14.17
CA ASN A 198 -6.04 18.93 14.10
C ASN A 198 -5.03 18.93 12.92
N THR A 199 -4.72 17.76 12.36
CA THR A 199 -3.82 17.61 11.20
C THR A 199 -4.58 17.89 9.91
N ILE A 200 -4.37 19.07 9.33
CA ILE A 200 -5.03 19.53 8.10
C ILE A 200 -3.99 19.63 6.98
N HIS A 201 -4.29 19.03 5.83
CA HIS A 201 -3.40 19.09 4.66
C HIS A 201 -3.38 20.53 4.13
N PRO A 202 -2.19 21.13 3.93
CA PRO A 202 -2.07 22.57 3.70
C PRO A 202 -2.72 23.04 2.39
N ILE A 203 -2.88 22.14 1.41
CA ILE A 203 -3.45 22.45 0.09
C ILE A 203 -4.95 22.15 0.06
N THR A 204 -5.31 20.88 0.24
CA THR A 204 -6.71 20.40 0.12
C THR A 204 -7.61 20.81 1.29
N LYS A 205 -7.02 21.27 2.41
CA LYS A 205 -7.71 21.53 3.68
C LYS A 205 -8.46 20.31 4.24
N SER A 206 -8.18 19.12 3.70
CA SER A 206 -8.70 17.85 4.19
C SER A 206 -7.78 17.29 5.26
N ASN A 207 -8.37 16.59 6.21
CA ASN A 207 -7.66 15.83 7.24
C ASN A 207 -7.78 14.32 7.01
N GLU A 208 -8.31 13.88 5.87
CA GLU A 208 -8.51 12.47 5.54
C GLU A 208 -7.18 11.78 5.23
N GLY A 209 -7.15 10.48 5.47
CA GLY A 209 -5.97 9.65 5.24
C GLY A 209 -5.68 9.51 3.75
N GLY A 210 -4.40 9.45 3.42
CA GLY A 210 -3.93 9.15 2.08
C GLY A 210 -4.27 7.72 1.67
N VAL A 211 -4.51 7.54 0.37
CA VAL A 211 -4.66 6.24 -0.27
C VAL A 211 -3.41 5.99 -1.12
N ARG A 212 -2.73 4.86 -0.85
CA ARG A 212 -1.53 4.44 -1.56
C ARG A 212 -1.69 3.01 -2.07
N PRO A 213 -2.38 2.81 -3.20
CA PRO A 213 -2.72 1.47 -3.70
C PRO A 213 -1.49 0.67 -4.10
N ALA A 214 -1.62 -0.64 -3.99
CA ALA A 214 -0.73 -1.66 -4.50
C ALA A 214 -1.50 -2.68 -5.33
N LEU A 215 -0.80 -3.34 -6.26
CA LEU A 215 -1.31 -4.43 -7.08
C LEU A 215 -0.18 -5.35 -7.53
N TRP A 216 -0.52 -6.59 -7.86
CA TRP A 216 0.37 -7.49 -8.59
C TRP A 216 0.18 -7.30 -10.09
N LEU A 217 1.27 -6.98 -10.79
CA LEU A 217 1.32 -6.70 -12.21
C LEU A 217 2.02 -7.85 -12.94
N ARG A 218 1.41 -8.38 -14.00
CA ARG A 218 2.06 -9.31 -14.93
C ARG A 218 3.13 -8.56 -15.73
N ILE A 219 4.36 -9.09 -15.73
CA ILE A 219 5.52 -8.49 -16.42
C ILE A 219 5.97 -9.24 -17.67
N GLU A 220 5.25 -10.33 -18.01
CA GLU A 220 5.43 -11.17 -19.20
C GLU A 220 4.22 -11.08 -20.16
#